data_AF-A0A453P2B8-F1
#
_entry.id   AF-A0A453P2B8-F1
#
_cell.length_a   1.000
_cell.length_b   1.000
_cell.length_c   1.000
_cell.angle_alpha   90.00
_cell.angle_beta   90.00
_cell.angle_gamma   90.00
#
_symmetry.space_group_name_H-M   'P 1'
#
loop_
_entity.id
_entity.type
_entity.pdbx_description
1 polymer ?
#
loop_
_entity_poly.entity_id
_entity_poly.type
_entity_poly.pdbx_seq_one_letter_code
_entity_poly.pdbx_strand_id
1 'polypeptide(L)'
;MVQPVSNFDSVYIAPEMYRNEAFDRSVDTFAFGLILYEMIEGSPAFHPKPQEEAAKMICSEGLRPLFKNKPKSYPEGVKELIQECWDPTPSIRPTFSDIIERLNKISASCSKQTRWRDNFKLPWKQAVHK
;
A
#
# COMPACT_ATOMS: atom_id res chain seq x y z
N MET A 1 8.24 -12.73 -25.12
CA MET A 1 9.27 -11.68 -24.88
C MET A 1 9.18 -11.30 -23.42
N VAL A 2 10.08 -11.82 -22.58
CA VAL A 2 10.19 -11.40 -21.18
C VAL A 2 10.98 -10.11 -21.18
N GLN A 3 10.36 -8.99 -20.82
CA GLN A 3 11.05 -7.71 -20.68
C GLN A 3 12.03 -7.83 -19.51
N PRO A 4 13.35 -7.63 -19.69
CA PRO A 4 14.28 -7.62 -18.58
C PRO A 4 14.11 -6.26 -17.87
N VAL A 5 13.35 -6.25 -16.78
CA VAL A 5 13.21 -5.05 -15.95
C VAL A 5 14.39 -4.96 -14.99
N SER A 6 15.40 -4.20 -15.39
CA SER A 6 16.51 -3.78 -14.53
C SER A 6 16.00 -2.81 -13.45
N ASN A 7 16.33 -3.11 -12.19
CA ASN A 7 16.07 -2.42 -10.90
C ASN A 7 14.77 -2.81 -10.17
N PHE A 8 14.82 -3.97 -9.49
CA PHE A 8 13.81 -4.43 -8.53
C PHE A 8 13.99 -3.80 -7.13
N ASP A 9 14.46 -2.56 -7.05
CA ASP A 9 14.85 -1.90 -5.78
C ASP A 9 13.68 -1.16 -5.11
N SER A 10 12.47 -1.30 -5.65
CA SER A 10 11.29 -0.64 -5.11
C SER A 10 10.70 -1.45 -3.96
N VAL A 11 10.45 -0.81 -2.82
CA VAL A 11 9.77 -1.43 -1.67
C VAL A 11 8.38 -1.98 -2.02
N TYR A 12 7.76 -1.47 -3.09
CA TYR A 12 6.39 -1.85 -3.52
C TYR A 12 6.33 -3.08 -4.42
N ILE A 13 7.49 -3.67 -4.76
CA ILE A 13 7.53 -4.84 -5.63
C ILE A 13 6.90 -6.06 -4.95
N ALA A 14 6.09 -6.81 -5.69
CA ALA A 14 5.55 -8.07 -5.20
C ALA A 14 6.61 -9.17 -5.14
N PRO A 15 6.52 -10.13 -4.20
CA PRO A 15 7.55 -11.17 -4.02
C PRO A 15 7.80 -12.02 -5.28
N GLU A 16 6.76 -12.34 -6.04
CA GLU A 16 6.85 -13.09 -7.29
C GLU A 16 7.56 -12.29 -8.41
N MET A 17 7.36 -10.97 -8.47
CA MET A 17 8.11 -10.12 -9.40
C MET A 17 9.57 -10.03 -8.99
N TYR A 18 9.83 -9.91 -7.68
CA TYR A 18 11.18 -9.87 -7.13
C TYR A 18 11.97 -11.16 -7.44
N ARG A 19 11.30 -12.31 -7.42
CA ARG A 19 11.88 -13.62 -7.79
C ARG A 19 11.87 -13.89 -9.29
N ASN A 20 11.42 -12.94 -10.12
CA ASN A 20 11.29 -13.09 -11.56
C ASN A 20 10.43 -14.31 -11.96
N GLU A 21 9.37 -14.57 -11.19
CA GLU A 21 8.37 -15.61 -11.42
C GLU A 21 7.24 -15.09 -12.32
N ALA A 22 6.36 -15.98 -12.79
CA ALA A 22 5.15 -15.57 -13.48
C ALA A 22 4.22 -14.81 -12.52
N PHE A 23 3.69 -13.69 -12.98
CA PHE A 23 2.83 -12.83 -12.17
C PHE A 23 1.62 -12.36 -12.98
N ASP A 24 0.60 -11.89 -12.26
CA ASP A 24 -0.61 -11.32 -12.83
C ASP A 24 -0.93 -9.96 -12.20
N ARG A 25 -2.17 -9.48 -12.32
CA ARG A 25 -2.61 -8.17 -11.80
C ARG A 25 -2.58 -8.07 -10.27
N SER A 26 -2.44 -9.18 -9.56
CA SER A 26 -2.38 -9.18 -8.09
C SER A 26 -1.11 -8.52 -7.54
N VAL A 27 -0.09 -8.29 -8.38
CA VAL A 27 1.10 -7.50 -8.03
C VAL A 27 0.76 -6.03 -7.75
N ASP A 28 -0.24 -5.50 -8.46
CA ASP A 28 -0.73 -4.14 -8.25
C ASP A 28 -1.48 -4.03 -6.92
N THR A 29 -2.21 -5.09 -6.53
CA THR A 29 -2.84 -5.18 -5.20
C THR A 29 -1.78 -5.19 -4.09
N PHE A 30 -0.67 -5.91 -4.29
CA PHE A 30 0.44 -5.94 -3.34
C PHE A 30 1.03 -4.54 -3.13
N ALA A 31 1.39 -3.86 -4.22
CA ALA A 31 1.91 -2.51 -4.18
C ALA A 31 0.91 -1.55 -3.50
N PHE A 32 -0.38 -1.68 -3.81
CA PHE A 32 -1.44 -0.89 -3.20
C PHE A 32 -1.55 -1.10 -1.67
N GLY A 33 -1.39 -2.33 -1.18
CA GLY A 33 -1.36 -2.62 0.26
C GLY A 33 -0.25 -1.86 0.99
N LEU A 34 0.96 -1.84 0.42
CA LEU A 34 2.10 -1.10 0.98
C LEU A 34 1.90 0.43 0.91
N ILE A 35 1.29 0.94 -0.17
CA ILE A 35 0.91 2.36 -0.27
C ILE A 35 -0.12 2.73 0.80
N LEU A 36 -1.16 1.91 1.00
CA LEU A 36 -2.16 2.15 2.03
C LEU A 36 -1.53 2.17 3.44
N TYR A 37 -0.61 1.25 3.71
CA TYR A 37 0.16 1.28 4.95
C TYR A 37 0.95 2.58 5.11
N GLU A 38 1.67 3.01 4.08
CA GLU A 38 2.44 4.26 4.13
C GLU A 38 1.53 5.47 4.37
N MET A 39 0.37 5.52 3.74
CA MET A 39 -0.61 6.59 3.94
C MET A 39 -1.11 6.65 5.39
N ILE A 40 -1.30 5.49 6.03
CA ILE A 40 -1.80 5.40 7.41
C ILE A 40 -0.70 5.68 8.43
N GLU A 41 0.50 5.15 8.21
CA GLU A 41 1.62 5.29 9.13
C GLU A 41 2.44 6.55 8.89
N GLY A 42 2.17 7.28 7.80
CA GLY A 42 2.86 8.50 7.41
C GLY A 42 4.33 8.28 7.02
N SER A 43 4.75 7.04 6.80
CA SER A 43 6.11 6.68 6.43
C SER A 43 6.17 5.35 5.67
N PRO A 44 7.11 5.17 4.73
CA PRO A 44 7.29 3.91 4.03
C PRO A 44 7.54 2.73 4.97
N ALA A 45 7.20 1.53 4.52
CA ALA A 45 7.52 0.30 5.23
C ALA A 45 9.01 0.23 5.57
N PHE A 46 9.32 -0.11 6.83
CA PHE A 46 10.69 -0.21 7.34
C PHE A 46 11.57 1.06 7.31
N HIS A 47 10.99 2.26 7.13
CA HIS A 47 11.72 3.52 7.30
C HIS A 47 12.44 3.57 8.67
N PRO A 48 13.75 3.96 8.75
CA PRO A 48 14.56 4.65 7.74
C PRO A 48 15.45 3.78 6.85
N LYS A 49 15.18 2.47 6.73
CA LYS A 49 15.99 1.60 5.87
C LYS A 49 15.93 2.04 4.39
N PRO A 50 17.03 1.84 3.62
CA PRO A 50 17.01 2.01 2.17
C PRO A 50 15.94 1.14 1.50
N GLN A 51 15.42 1.58 0.36
CA GLN A 51 14.34 0.88 -0.35
C GLN A 51 14.73 -0.55 -0.75
N GLU A 52 15.96 -0.77 -1.20
CA GLU A 52 16.48 -2.09 -1.55
C GLU A 52 16.49 -3.05 -0.34
N GLU A 53 16.94 -2.58 0.82
CA GLU A 53 16.93 -3.36 2.05
C GLU A 53 15.50 -3.70 2.48
N ALA A 54 14.59 -2.71 2.43
CA ALA A 54 13.18 -2.93 2.74
C ALA A 54 12.50 -3.92 1.77
N ALA A 55 12.78 -3.81 0.46
CA ALA A 55 12.29 -4.74 -0.55
C ALA A 55 12.79 -6.17 -0.28
N LYS A 56 14.06 -6.34 0.06
CA LYS A 56 14.63 -7.63 0.47
C LYS A 56 13.94 -8.20 1.71
N MET A 57 13.76 -7.40 2.76
CA MET A 57 13.08 -7.82 3.99
C MET A 57 11.65 -8.29 3.70
N ILE A 58 10.92 -7.60 2.82
CA ILE A 58 9.54 -7.95 2.47
C ILE A 58 9.46 -9.19 1.58
N CYS A 59 10.26 -9.23 0.51
CA CYS A 59 10.11 -10.19 -0.58
C CYS A 59 10.92 -11.48 -0.37
N SER A 60 12.09 -11.38 0.25
CA SER A 60 12.97 -12.52 0.51
C SER A 60 12.81 -13.07 1.92
N GLU A 61 12.75 -12.20 2.93
CA GLU A 61 12.70 -12.61 4.34
C GLU A 61 11.25 -12.76 4.85
N GLY A 62 10.26 -12.31 4.08
CA GLY A 62 8.85 -12.43 4.44
C GLY A 62 8.41 -11.52 5.60
N LEU A 63 9.22 -10.51 5.94
CA LEU A 63 8.92 -9.59 7.03
C LEU A 63 7.80 -8.64 6.63
N ARG A 64 7.01 -8.21 7.62
CA ARG A 64 5.93 -7.23 7.45
C ARG A 64 6.08 -6.09 8.46
N PRO A 65 5.79 -4.85 8.07
CA PRO A 65 5.96 -3.72 8.96
C PRO A 65 4.89 -3.71 10.06
N LEU A 66 5.24 -3.18 11.23
CA LEU A 66 4.34 -3.08 12.38
C LEU A 66 3.51 -1.79 12.31
N PHE A 67 2.22 -1.90 12.62
CA PHE A 67 1.33 -0.75 12.83
C PHE A 67 1.68 -0.06 14.16
N LYS A 68 2.21 1.18 14.10
CA LYS A 68 2.82 1.86 15.26
C LYS A 68 1.80 2.55 16.15
N ASN A 69 0.71 3.05 15.58
CA ASN A 69 -0.35 3.72 16.32
C ASN A 69 -1.20 2.74 17.16
N LYS A 70 -1.93 3.27 18.15
CA LYS A 70 -2.82 2.46 19.00
C LYS A 70 -3.96 1.84 18.17
N PRO A 71 -4.46 0.63 18.49
CA PRO A 71 -5.53 -0.02 17.71
C PRO A 71 -6.77 0.85 17.46
N LYS A 72 -7.18 1.68 18.43
CA LYS A 72 -8.32 2.59 18.30
C LYS A 72 -8.10 3.77 17.33
N SER A 73 -6.88 3.96 16.84
CA SER A 73 -6.52 5.03 15.90
C SER A 73 -6.79 4.65 14.45
N TYR A 74 -7.09 3.39 14.17
CA TYR A 74 -7.37 2.90 12.82
C TYR A 74 -8.88 2.71 12.65
N PRO A 75 -9.45 3.05 11.48
CA PRO A 75 -10.76 2.58 11.10
C PRO A 75 -10.84 1.05 11.17
N GLU A 76 -11.97 0.53 11.66
CA GLU A 76 -12.20 -0.91 11.78
C GLU A 76 -12.04 -1.60 10.41
N GLY A 77 -11.35 -2.73 10.35
CA GLY A 77 -11.17 -3.51 9.11
C GLY A 77 -10.05 -3.03 8.17
N VAL A 78 -9.44 -1.86 8.42
CA VAL A 78 -8.42 -1.32 7.52
C VAL A 78 -7.10 -2.10 7.59
N LYS A 79 -6.74 -2.60 8.78
CA LYS A 79 -5.49 -3.36 8.96
C LYS A 79 -5.58 -4.69 8.25
N GLU A 80 -6.70 -5.38 8.43
CA GLU A 80 -7.00 -6.65 7.79
C GLU A 80 -6.96 -6.50 6.28
N LEU A 81 -7.59 -5.45 5.75
CA LEU A 81 -7.55 -5.16 4.31
C LEU A 81 -6.13 -4.95 3.79
N ILE A 82 -5.34 -4.12 4.48
CA ILE A 82 -3.92 -3.91 4.13
C ILE A 82 -3.15 -5.22 4.18
N GLN A 83 -3.39 -6.02 5.22
CA GLN A 83 -2.71 -7.29 5.44
C GLN A 83 -2.98 -8.32 4.36
N GLU A 84 -4.23 -8.39 3.87
CA GLU A 84 -4.60 -9.26 2.77
C GLU A 84 -4.05 -8.75 1.43
N CYS A 85 -4.02 -7.42 1.21
CA CYS A 85 -3.48 -6.84 -0.02
C CYS A 85 -2.02 -7.24 -0.27
N TRP A 86 -1.19 -7.27 0.77
CA TRP A 86 0.25 -7.61 0.67
C TRP A 86 0.59 -9.05 1.08
N ASP A 87 -0.40 -9.96 1.03
CA ASP A 87 -0.19 -11.36 1.33
C ASP A 87 0.87 -11.94 0.38
N PRO A 88 1.82 -12.77 0.87
CA PRO A 88 2.81 -13.41 -0.01
C PRO A 88 2.17 -14.29 -1.08
N THR A 89 0.96 -14.81 -0.84
CA THR A 89 0.22 -15.66 -1.76
C THR A 89 -0.68 -14.81 -2.67
N PRO A 90 -0.41 -14.73 -3.99
CA PRO A 90 -1.19 -13.90 -4.93
C PRO A 90 -2.70 -14.11 -4.87
N SER A 91 -3.15 -15.36 -4.68
CA SER A 91 -4.57 -15.73 -4.66
C SER A 91 -5.32 -15.33 -3.39
N ILE A 92 -4.62 -14.97 -2.32
CA ILE A 92 -5.22 -14.46 -1.08
C ILE A 92 -5.53 -12.97 -1.21
N ARG A 93 -4.81 -12.27 -2.09
CA ARG A 93 -4.96 -10.83 -2.29
C ARG A 93 -6.34 -10.53 -2.87
N PRO A 94 -7.11 -9.58 -2.28
CA PRO A 94 -8.43 -9.22 -2.78
C PRO A 94 -8.33 -8.57 -4.16
N THR A 95 -9.40 -8.67 -4.94
CA THR A 95 -9.49 -7.90 -6.19
C THR A 95 -9.72 -6.42 -5.87
N PHE A 96 -9.39 -5.53 -6.80
CA PHE A 96 -9.72 -4.10 -6.62
C PHE A 96 -11.21 -3.84 -6.41
N SER A 97 -12.09 -4.66 -6.99
CA SER A 97 -13.53 -4.58 -6.72
C SER A 97 -13.85 -4.83 -5.23
N ASP A 98 -13.26 -5.89 -4.65
CA ASP A 98 -13.43 -6.21 -3.23
C ASP A 98 -12.83 -5.12 -2.32
N ILE A 99 -11.65 -4.61 -2.71
CA ILE A 99 -10.98 -3.50 -2.01
C ILE A 99 -11.88 -2.27 -1.99
N ILE A 100 -12.44 -1.86 -3.13
CA ILE A 100 -13.33 -0.69 -3.22
C ILE A 100 -14.58 -0.89 -2.33
N GLU A 101 -15.19 -2.07 -2.38
CA GLU A 101 -16.35 -2.37 -1.53
C GLU A 101 -16.01 -2.25 -0.04
N ARG A 102 -14.88 -2.83 0.39
CA ARG A 102 -14.42 -2.76 1.78
C ARG A 102 -14.07 -1.34 2.19
N LEU A 103 -13.32 -0.60 1.37
CA LEU A 103 -12.99 0.80 1.65
C LEU A 103 -14.23 1.68 1.74
N ASN A 104 -15.26 1.44 0.92
CA ASN A 104 -16.53 2.15 1.04
C ASN A 104 -17.20 1.90 2.40
N LYS A 105 -17.27 0.64 2.85
CA LYS A 105 -17.80 0.28 4.18
C LYS A 105 -17.00 0.92 5.31
N ILE A 106 -15.67 0.84 5.24
CA ILE A 106 -14.75 1.46 6.21
C ILE A 106 -14.99 2.97 6.24
N SER A 107 -15.03 3.63 5.09
CA SER A 107 -15.21 5.08 4.99
C SER A 107 -16.57 5.55 5.54
N ALA A 108 -17.64 4.77 5.36
CA ALA A 108 -18.96 5.08 5.89
C ALA A 108 -19.00 5.01 7.43
N SER A 109 -18.16 4.18 8.03
CA SER A 109 -18.02 4.05 9.49
C SER A 109 -17.12 5.13 10.13
N CYS A 110 -16.28 5.80 9.32
CA CYS A 110 -15.49 6.93 9.78
C CYS A 110 -16.38 8.17 9.93
N SER A 111 -16.39 8.78 11.12
CA SER A 111 -17.01 10.10 11.34
C SER A 111 -16.57 11.06 10.23
N LYS A 112 -17.52 11.68 9.52
CA LYS A 112 -17.33 12.56 8.36
C LYS A 112 -16.28 13.65 8.60
N GLN A 113 -15.00 13.32 8.56
CA GLN A 113 -13.91 14.27 8.56
C GLN A 113 -13.60 14.57 7.10
N THR A 114 -14.45 15.37 6.48
CA THR A 114 -14.15 16.07 5.22
C THR A 114 -13.06 17.15 5.39
N ARG A 115 -12.35 17.13 6.52
CA ARG A 115 -11.35 18.11 6.92
C ARG A 115 -10.18 18.20 5.95
N TRP A 116 -9.87 17.14 5.20
CA TRP A 116 -8.80 17.18 4.19
C TRP A 116 -9.18 18.07 2.99
N ARG A 117 -10.45 18.14 2.58
CA ARG A 117 -10.85 19.04 1.47
C ARG A 117 -10.71 20.50 1.86
N ASP A 118 -10.95 20.81 3.13
CA ASP A 118 -10.89 22.17 3.66
C ASP A 118 -9.44 22.58 4.01
N ASN A 119 -8.61 21.64 4.46
CA ASN A 119 -7.23 21.92 4.92
C ASN A 119 -6.16 21.66 3.85
N PHE A 120 -6.40 20.80 2.86
CA PHE A 120 -5.41 20.41 1.86
C PHE A 120 -5.60 21.27 0.59
N LYS A 121 -5.05 22.49 0.61
CA LYS A 121 -4.98 23.34 -0.59
C LYS A 121 -3.91 22.79 -1.52
N LEU A 122 -4.33 22.12 -2.59
CA LEU A 122 -3.44 21.59 -3.61
C LEU A 122 -2.66 22.73 -4.28
N PRO A 123 -1.31 22.69 -4.29
CA PRO A 123 -0.48 23.80 -4.79
C PRO A 123 -0.78 24.18 -6.26
N TRP A 124 -1.18 23.20 -7.06
CA TRP A 124 -1.44 23.36 -8.49
C TRP A 124 -2.78 24.00 -8.84
N LYS A 125 -3.69 24.19 -7.85
CA LYS A 125 -4.94 24.93 -8.06
C LYS A 125 -4.76 26.45 -8.10
N GLN A 126 -3.59 26.98 -7.75
CA GLN A 126 -3.30 28.43 -7.78
C GLN A 126 -2.51 28.87 -9.03
N ALA A 127 -2.10 27.92 -9.88
CA ALA A 127 -1.14 28.18 -10.96
C ALA A 127 -1.79 28.55 -12.32
N VAL A 128 -3.11 28.78 -12.39
CA VAL A 128 -3.83 28.95 -13.67
C VAL A 128 -4.12 30.43 -14.02
N HIS A 129 -3.62 31.40 -13.25
CA HIS A 129 -3.88 32.84 -13.49
C HIS A 129 -2.62 33.71 -13.56
N LYS A 130 -1.53 33.23 -14.18
CA LYS A 130 -0.42 34.10 -14.61
C LYS A 130 -0.04 33.82 -16.04
#